data_AF-A0A0C9QJJ1-F1
#
_entry.id   AF-A0A0C9QJJ1-F1
#
_cell.length_a   1.000
_cell.length_b   1.000
_cell.length_c   1.000
_cell.angle_alpha   90.00
_cell.angle_beta   90.00
_cell.angle_gamma   90.00
#
_symmetry.space_group_name_H-M   'P 1'
#
loop_
_entity.id
_entity.type
_entity.pdbx_description
1 polymer ?
#
loop_
_entity_poly.entity_id
_entity_poly.type
_entity_poly.pdbx_seq_one_letter_code
_entity_poly.pdbx_strand_id
1 'polypeptide(L)'
;FHIPMAGGKELLIVLAILSSVSSRHRRKFPRPWLEDPEENEIPGASGGEVCDSNDCRQISSLFSESMNLSADPCKNFYEFSCGNWVAKKKIPPYEPSWSHYRVFYYTLQQRIRDTLQSEPSPEDILPVRQAKKWFRSCMDSETREARGIRPLESIIMQNGGWPMIMDAEEWNDDDLSWQEIEANYARLMGEFTFYDIIPSRQMRDDDSQGKILIATPDIPLMKNIPVENRNYTAGAIYEQTLRSVVQLFIDHTKADVSEEQLENDITNLLKFEKSISEAFKGKPWKSKDTAGEEDLDDDSSLDSLVEWWNARAKSMKEPEAQIDWRSVIQQFFDITNTKINGDVTISISEKRYFLLLRRILRSTDKRTIVNYIHWKFVSRYMGYTTKKTRGNNFQFG
;
A
#
# COMPACT_ATOMS: atom_id res chain seq x y z
N PHE A 1 -10.03 26.30 -15.70
CA PHE A 1 -11.25 25.69 -15.13
C PHE A 1 -11.02 25.42 -13.66
N HIS A 2 -11.58 26.24 -12.77
CA HIS A 2 -11.57 26.01 -11.32
C HIS A 2 -12.44 24.80 -11.00
N ILE A 3 -11.83 23.71 -10.54
CA ILE A 3 -12.53 22.59 -9.93
C ILE A 3 -12.45 22.83 -8.41
N PRO A 4 -13.57 23.06 -7.71
CA PRO A 4 -13.54 23.19 -6.26
C PRO A 4 -13.19 21.83 -5.65
N MET A 5 -12.14 21.79 -4.83
CA MET A 5 -11.73 20.64 -3.99
C MET A 5 -12.74 20.38 -2.86
N ALA A 6 -14.01 20.14 -3.20
CA ALA A 6 -15.04 19.78 -2.22
C ALA A 6 -15.20 18.25 -2.07
N GLY A 7 -14.76 17.45 -3.05
CA GLY A 7 -14.98 15.99 -3.07
C GLY A 7 -13.92 15.11 -2.39
N GLY A 8 -12.77 15.67 -1.99
CA GLY A 8 -11.70 14.88 -1.37
C GLY A 8 -12.05 14.35 0.02
N LYS A 9 -12.82 15.15 0.79
CA LYS A 9 -13.29 14.76 2.14
C LYS A 9 -14.28 13.60 2.08
N GLU A 10 -15.15 13.57 1.07
CA GLU A 10 -16.15 12.51 0.91
C GLU A 10 -15.52 11.16 0.53
N LEU A 11 -14.44 11.17 -0.25
CA LEU A 11 -13.77 9.95 -0.72
C LEU A 11 -13.07 9.18 0.42
N LEU A 12 -12.39 9.92 1.31
CA LEU A 12 -11.71 9.37 2.49
C LEU A 12 -12.69 8.95 3.57
N ILE A 13 -13.80 9.69 3.73
CA ILE A 13 -14.90 9.28 4.61
C ILE A 13 -15.52 7.97 4.10
N VAL A 14 -15.66 7.76 2.79
CA VAL A 14 -16.19 6.49 2.25
C VAL A 14 -15.24 5.31 2.52
N LEU A 15 -13.91 5.49 2.41
CA LEU A 15 -12.94 4.45 2.75
C LEU A 15 -12.89 4.16 4.27
N ALA A 16 -12.99 5.19 5.11
CA ALA A 16 -13.10 5.05 6.56
C ALA A 16 -14.46 4.47 7.01
N ILE A 17 -15.54 4.72 6.25
CA ILE A 17 -16.86 4.11 6.47
C ILE A 17 -16.84 2.64 6.04
N LEU A 18 -16.15 2.26 4.96
CA LEU A 18 -16.05 0.84 4.57
C LEU A 18 -15.24 0.01 5.59
N SER A 19 -14.20 0.59 6.20
CA SER A 19 -13.48 -0.06 7.31
C SER A 19 -14.28 -0.07 8.62
N SER A 20 -15.06 0.97 8.92
CA SER A 20 -15.87 1.07 10.15
C SER A 20 -17.28 0.46 10.08
N VAL A 21 -17.84 0.24 8.89
CA VAL A 21 -19.10 -0.52 8.72
C VAL A 21 -18.84 -2.01 8.89
N SER A 22 -17.60 -2.49 8.70
CA SER A 22 -17.21 -3.82 9.17
C SER A 22 -17.24 -3.95 10.71
N SER A 23 -17.16 -2.82 11.44
CA SER A 23 -17.07 -2.83 12.90
C SER A 23 -18.35 -2.39 13.64
N ARG A 24 -19.31 -1.70 12.99
CA ARG A 24 -20.49 -1.14 13.67
C ARG A 24 -21.84 -1.83 13.44
N HIS A 25 -21.92 -2.91 12.70
CA HIS A 25 -23.09 -3.80 12.73
C HIS A 25 -22.66 -5.25 12.94
N ARG A 26 -22.14 -5.57 14.13
CA ARG A 26 -22.41 -6.90 14.71
C ARG A 26 -23.89 -6.93 15.08
N ARG A 27 -24.78 -7.04 14.08
CA ARG A 27 -25.96 -7.87 14.34
C ARG A 27 -25.39 -9.21 14.76
N LYS A 28 -25.74 -9.67 15.96
CA LYS A 28 -25.55 -11.07 16.34
C LYS A 28 -26.36 -11.87 15.31
N PHE A 29 -25.75 -12.15 14.16
CA PHE A 29 -26.20 -13.27 13.37
C PHE A 29 -26.07 -14.45 14.34
N PRO A 30 -27.17 -15.17 14.63
CA PRO A 30 -27.04 -16.47 15.25
C PRO A 30 -26.00 -17.20 14.41
N ARG A 31 -24.96 -17.72 15.04
CA ARG A 31 -24.02 -18.62 14.38
C ARG A 31 -24.44 -20.01 14.85
N PRO A 32 -25.42 -20.67 14.20
CA PRO A 32 -25.89 -21.96 14.66
C PRO A 32 -24.84 -23.06 14.46
N TRP A 33 -23.75 -22.74 13.75
CA TRP A 33 -22.68 -23.65 13.34
C TRP A 33 -21.40 -23.55 14.18
N LEU A 34 -21.40 -22.77 15.26
CA LEU A 34 -20.24 -22.50 16.12
C LEU A 34 -20.48 -22.86 17.59
N GLU A 35 -21.59 -23.54 17.88
CA GLU A 35 -21.69 -24.33 19.11
C GLU A 35 -20.87 -25.60 18.86
N ASP A 36 -19.86 -25.82 19.69
CA ASP A 36 -19.25 -27.15 19.81
C ASP A 36 -20.42 -28.12 20.02
N PRO A 37 -20.58 -29.16 19.18
CA PRO A 37 -21.55 -30.18 19.51
C PRO A 37 -21.15 -30.70 20.89
N GLU A 38 -22.03 -30.54 21.88
CA GLU A 38 -21.95 -31.38 23.08
C GLU A 38 -21.68 -32.80 22.59
N GLU A 39 -20.75 -33.51 23.25
CA GLU A 39 -20.43 -34.92 22.99
C GLU A 39 -21.69 -35.78 23.11
N ASN A 40 -22.55 -35.71 22.11
CA ASN A 40 -23.64 -36.62 21.88
C ASN A 40 -23.00 -37.76 21.11
N GLU A 41 -22.86 -38.88 21.80
CA GLU A 41 -22.57 -40.20 21.26
C GLU A 41 -23.12 -40.31 19.84
N ILE A 42 -22.27 -40.61 18.86
CA ILE A 42 -22.71 -40.94 17.50
C ILE A 42 -23.63 -42.15 17.64
N PRO A 43 -24.96 -42.01 17.51
CA PRO A 43 -25.86 -43.13 17.70
C PRO A 43 -25.57 -44.11 16.57
N GLY A 44 -25.47 -45.40 16.92
CA GLY A 44 -25.13 -46.47 16.00
C GLY A 44 -25.81 -46.32 14.64
N ALA A 45 -24.99 -46.41 13.59
CA ALA A 45 -25.39 -46.34 12.19
C ALA A 45 -26.60 -47.26 11.92
N SER A 46 -27.79 -46.67 11.90
CA SER A 46 -28.99 -47.26 11.33
C SER A 46 -29.70 -46.20 10.49
N GLY A 47 -29.49 -46.30 9.18
CA GLY A 47 -30.30 -45.65 8.14
C GLY A 47 -30.41 -44.13 8.22
N GLY A 48 -29.30 -43.39 8.06
CA GLY A 48 -29.38 -41.96 7.81
C GLY A 48 -30.11 -41.69 6.49
N GLU A 49 -31.20 -40.92 6.53
CA GLU A 49 -31.96 -40.52 5.35
C GLU A 49 -31.05 -39.73 4.39
N VAL A 50 -30.91 -40.20 3.14
CA VAL A 50 -30.06 -39.54 2.14
C VAL A 50 -30.71 -38.21 1.76
N CYS A 51 -29.98 -37.11 1.94
CA CYS A 51 -30.46 -35.80 1.53
C CYS A 51 -30.59 -35.71 0.00
N ASP A 52 -31.82 -35.56 -0.50
CA ASP A 52 -32.12 -35.45 -1.93
C ASP A 52 -32.50 -34.03 -2.38
N SER A 53 -32.17 -33.02 -1.57
CA SER A 53 -32.36 -31.62 -1.97
C SER A 53 -31.46 -31.27 -3.17
N ASN A 54 -31.85 -30.25 -3.94
CA ASN A 54 -31.00 -29.76 -5.03
C ASN A 54 -29.61 -29.32 -4.53
N ASP A 55 -29.56 -28.67 -3.37
CA ASP A 55 -28.31 -28.21 -2.77
C ASP A 55 -27.40 -29.38 -2.39
N CYS A 56 -27.95 -30.44 -1.78
CA CYS A 56 -27.20 -31.65 -1.44
C CYS A 56 -26.63 -32.34 -2.67
N ARG A 57 -27.40 -32.43 -3.76
CA ARG A 57 -26.92 -33.00 -5.04
C ARG A 57 -25.81 -32.17 -5.66
N GLN A 58 -25.91 -30.84 -5.65
CA GLN A 58 -24.85 -29.96 -6.17
C GLN A 58 -23.55 -30.07 -5.37
N ILE A 59 -23.65 -30.04 -4.03
CA ILE A 59 -22.50 -30.19 -3.14
C ILE A 59 -21.87 -31.57 -3.34
N SER A 60 -22.67 -32.64 -3.38
CA SER A 60 -22.19 -33.99 -3.63
C SER A 60 -21.45 -34.10 -4.97
N SER A 61 -21.98 -33.52 -6.06
CA SER A 61 -21.31 -33.50 -7.36
C SER A 61 -19.94 -32.80 -7.29
N LEU A 62 -19.87 -31.64 -6.64
CA LEU A 62 -18.60 -30.90 -6.47
C LEU A 62 -17.52 -31.74 -5.78
N PHE A 63 -17.89 -32.45 -4.71
CA PHE A 63 -16.99 -33.35 -3.99
C PHE A 63 -16.58 -34.53 -4.88
N SER A 64 -17.55 -35.26 -5.44
CA SER A 64 -17.28 -36.43 -6.27
C SER A 64 -16.43 -36.12 -7.50
N GLU A 65 -16.57 -34.94 -8.10
CA GLU A 65 -15.74 -34.51 -9.23
C GLU A 65 -14.28 -34.25 -8.84
N SER A 66 -14.04 -33.81 -7.60
CA SER A 66 -12.72 -33.44 -7.06
C SER A 66 -11.96 -34.62 -6.46
N MET A 67 -12.69 -35.59 -5.89
CA MET A 67 -12.13 -36.74 -5.19
C MET A 67 -11.55 -37.79 -6.14
N ASN A 68 -10.40 -38.36 -5.78
CA ASN A 68 -9.83 -39.56 -6.39
C ASN A 68 -10.11 -40.78 -5.50
N LEU A 69 -11.20 -41.49 -5.77
CA LEU A 69 -11.62 -42.65 -4.97
C LEU A 69 -10.67 -43.86 -5.07
N SER A 70 -9.71 -43.85 -5.99
CA SER A 70 -8.68 -44.91 -6.10
C SER A 70 -7.50 -44.68 -5.16
N ALA A 71 -7.38 -43.50 -4.55
CA ALA A 71 -6.34 -43.20 -3.57
C ALA A 71 -6.77 -43.61 -2.15
N ASP A 72 -5.83 -44.12 -1.36
CA ASP A 72 -6.08 -44.50 0.03
C ASP A 72 -6.13 -43.23 0.93
N PRO A 73 -7.31 -42.90 1.51
CA PRO A 73 -7.46 -41.70 2.34
C PRO A 73 -6.58 -41.72 3.59
N CYS A 74 -6.26 -42.90 4.13
CA CYS A 74 -5.42 -43.05 5.32
C CYS A 74 -3.94 -42.82 5.03
N LYS A 75 -3.52 -42.88 3.76
CA LYS A 75 -2.13 -42.67 3.33
C LYS A 75 -1.90 -41.29 2.76
N ASN A 76 -2.83 -40.81 1.91
CA ASN A 76 -2.74 -39.49 1.30
C ASN A 76 -4.14 -38.90 1.12
N PHE A 77 -4.64 -38.29 2.19
CA PHE A 77 -5.96 -37.67 2.19
C PHE A 77 -6.09 -36.52 1.18
N TYR A 78 -4.99 -35.82 0.86
CA TYR A 78 -5.00 -34.78 -0.17
C TYR A 78 -5.27 -35.37 -1.55
N GLU A 79 -4.58 -36.44 -1.92
CA GLU A 79 -4.81 -37.12 -3.21
C GLU A 79 -6.23 -37.70 -3.27
N PHE A 80 -6.70 -38.35 -2.20
CA PHE A 80 -8.07 -38.86 -2.12
C PHE A 80 -9.12 -37.75 -2.29
N SER A 81 -8.95 -36.60 -1.64
CA SER A 81 -9.94 -35.52 -1.65
C SER A 81 -9.86 -34.60 -2.86
N CYS A 82 -8.65 -34.38 -3.42
CA CYS A 82 -8.38 -33.35 -4.44
C CYS A 82 -7.73 -33.89 -5.72
N GLY A 83 -7.32 -35.16 -5.79
CA GLY A 83 -6.51 -35.69 -6.89
C GLY A 83 -7.13 -35.47 -8.27
N ASN A 84 -8.44 -35.64 -8.39
CA ASN A 84 -9.15 -35.40 -9.66
C ASN A 84 -9.27 -33.92 -10.01
N TRP A 85 -9.34 -33.01 -9.02
CA TRP A 85 -9.30 -31.57 -9.27
C TRP A 85 -7.99 -31.16 -9.94
N VAL A 86 -6.86 -31.60 -9.36
CA VAL A 86 -5.52 -31.31 -9.85
C VAL A 86 -5.33 -31.88 -11.26
N ALA A 87 -5.80 -33.10 -11.52
CA ALA A 87 -5.68 -33.73 -12.84
C ALA A 87 -6.51 -33.04 -13.93
N LYS A 88 -7.68 -32.48 -13.59
CA LYS A 88 -8.64 -31.94 -14.57
C LYS A 88 -8.54 -30.43 -14.78
N LYS A 89 -8.15 -29.66 -13.76
CA LYS A 89 -8.17 -28.19 -13.82
C LYS A 89 -6.80 -27.65 -14.16
N LYS A 90 -6.74 -26.86 -15.23
CA LYS A 90 -5.54 -26.11 -15.61
C LYS A 90 -5.49 -24.80 -14.86
N ILE A 91 -4.31 -24.44 -14.36
CA ILE A 91 -4.06 -23.12 -13.79
C ILE A 91 -4.10 -22.10 -14.93
N PRO A 92 -4.96 -21.07 -14.88
CA PRO A 92 -4.97 -20.02 -15.90
C PRO A 92 -3.62 -19.30 -15.96
N PRO A 93 -3.20 -18.79 -17.14
CA PRO A 93 -1.87 -18.19 -17.31
C PRO A 93 -1.64 -16.91 -16.49
N TYR A 94 -2.70 -16.31 -15.96
CA TYR A 94 -2.69 -15.09 -15.15
C TYR A 94 -2.76 -15.36 -13.64
N GLU A 95 -2.70 -16.61 -13.20
CA GLU A 95 -2.77 -16.98 -11.78
C GLU A 95 -1.60 -17.91 -11.40
N PRO A 96 -0.96 -17.69 -10.23
CA PRO A 96 0.05 -18.62 -9.73
C PRO A 96 -0.55 -19.91 -9.15
N SER A 97 -1.85 -19.94 -8.85
CA SER A 97 -2.51 -21.12 -8.27
C SER A 97 -4.00 -21.17 -8.60
N TRP A 98 -4.58 -22.38 -8.62
CA TRP A 98 -6.00 -22.57 -8.94
C TRP A 98 -6.70 -23.52 -7.96
N SER A 99 -7.41 -22.92 -7.00
CA SER A 99 -8.15 -23.62 -5.94
C SER A 99 -9.65 -23.32 -6.00
N HIS A 100 -10.46 -24.07 -5.25
CA HIS A 100 -11.89 -23.76 -5.06
C HIS A 100 -12.10 -22.34 -4.52
N TYR A 101 -11.20 -21.84 -3.66
CA TYR A 101 -11.22 -20.45 -3.19
C TYR A 101 -11.06 -19.47 -4.36
N ARG A 102 -10.12 -19.73 -5.29
CA ARG A 102 -9.94 -18.88 -6.49
C ARG A 102 -11.20 -18.88 -7.36
N VAL A 103 -11.81 -20.03 -7.59
CA VAL A 103 -13.07 -20.12 -8.35
C VAL A 103 -14.19 -19.32 -7.70
N PHE A 104 -14.35 -19.45 -6.39
CA PHE A 104 -15.32 -18.65 -5.63
C PHE A 104 -15.00 -17.15 -5.73
N TYR A 105 -13.75 -16.76 -5.52
CA TYR A 105 -13.29 -15.39 -5.61
C TYR A 105 -13.63 -14.78 -6.98
N TYR A 106 -13.29 -15.46 -8.08
CA TYR A 106 -13.61 -14.98 -9.43
C TYR A 106 -15.11 -14.90 -9.68
N THR A 107 -15.88 -15.89 -9.23
CA THR A 107 -17.35 -15.87 -9.33
C THR A 107 -17.94 -14.65 -8.61
N LEU A 108 -17.43 -14.35 -7.42
CA LEU A 108 -17.84 -13.16 -6.65
C LEU A 108 -17.43 -11.87 -7.37
N GLN A 109 -16.19 -11.78 -7.87
CA GLN A 109 -15.71 -10.61 -8.61
C GLN A 109 -16.53 -10.34 -9.88
N GLN A 110 -16.95 -11.38 -10.60
CA GLN A 110 -17.85 -11.22 -11.75
C GLN A 110 -19.21 -10.67 -11.33
N ARG A 111 -19.82 -11.21 -10.27
CA ARG A 111 -21.10 -10.67 -9.76
C ARG A 111 -21.00 -9.22 -9.30
N ILE A 112 -19.90 -8.85 -8.63
CA ILE A 112 -19.62 -7.47 -8.25
C ILE A 112 -19.47 -6.60 -9.49
N ARG A 113 -18.71 -7.05 -10.49
CA ARG A 113 -18.52 -6.36 -11.76
C ARG A 113 -19.86 -6.12 -12.48
N ASP A 114 -20.69 -7.14 -12.63
CA ASP A 114 -22.00 -7.03 -13.27
C ASP A 114 -22.87 -6.01 -12.55
N THR A 115 -22.85 -6.05 -11.21
CA THR A 115 -23.57 -5.07 -10.37
C THR A 115 -23.06 -3.65 -10.59
N LEU A 116 -21.74 -3.44 -10.65
CA LEU A 116 -21.14 -2.13 -10.84
C LEU A 116 -21.28 -1.60 -12.28
N GLN A 117 -21.42 -2.49 -13.26
CA GLN A 117 -21.67 -2.16 -14.67
C GLN A 117 -23.13 -1.84 -14.96
N SER A 118 -24.06 -2.34 -14.15
CA SER A 118 -25.49 -2.05 -14.32
C SER A 118 -25.79 -0.55 -14.30
N GLU A 119 -26.82 -0.15 -15.04
CA GLU A 119 -27.32 1.23 -15.03
C GLU A 119 -27.64 1.69 -13.59
N PRO A 120 -27.38 2.95 -13.23
CA PRO A 120 -27.81 3.49 -11.95
C PRO A 120 -29.34 3.43 -11.87
N SER A 121 -29.86 2.84 -10.79
CA SER A 121 -31.29 2.86 -10.52
C SER A 121 -31.62 4.02 -9.57
N PRO A 122 -32.80 4.65 -9.69
CA PRO A 122 -33.26 5.67 -8.74
C PRO A 122 -33.29 5.18 -7.28
N GLU A 123 -33.44 3.87 -7.08
CA GLU A 123 -33.47 3.19 -5.79
C GLU A 123 -32.06 2.93 -5.21
N ASP A 124 -30.99 3.14 -5.99
CA ASP A 124 -29.62 2.97 -5.50
C ASP A 124 -29.31 4.01 -4.40
N ILE A 125 -28.97 3.52 -3.21
CA ILE A 125 -28.43 4.36 -2.14
C ILE A 125 -27.16 5.08 -2.61
N LEU A 126 -26.88 6.26 -2.04
CA LEU A 126 -25.77 7.11 -2.47
C LEU A 126 -24.42 6.38 -2.58
N PRO A 127 -23.99 5.52 -1.61
CA PRO A 127 -22.73 4.79 -1.74
C PRO A 127 -22.67 3.86 -2.97
N VAL A 128 -23.79 3.22 -3.33
CA VAL A 128 -23.87 2.33 -4.49
C VAL A 128 -23.75 3.15 -5.78
N ARG A 129 -24.44 4.29 -5.87
CA ARG A 129 -24.32 5.20 -7.02
C ARG A 129 -22.88 5.69 -7.21
N GLN A 130 -22.20 6.03 -6.11
CA GLN A 130 -20.81 6.48 -6.16
C GLN A 130 -19.86 5.35 -6.57
N ALA A 131 -20.07 4.13 -6.07
CA ALA A 131 -19.29 2.96 -6.48
C ALA A 131 -19.46 2.64 -7.97
N LYS A 132 -20.70 2.65 -8.49
CA LYS A 132 -20.99 2.50 -9.93
C LYS A 132 -20.31 3.58 -10.76
N LYS A 133 -20.39 4.85 -10.34
CA LYS A 133 -19.74 5.98 -11.02
C LYS A 133 -18.22 5.84 -11.04
N TRP A 134 -17.61 5.46 -9.91
CA TRP A 134 -16.18 5.19 -9.82
C TRP A 134 -15.78 4.07 -10.77
N PHE A 135 -16.50 2.95 -10.74
CA PHE A 135 -16.20 1.79 -11.58
C PHE A 135 -16.20 2.17 -13.07
N ARG A 136 -17.22 2.90 -13.53
CA ARG A 136 -17.27 3.41 -14.92
C ARG A 136 -16.07 4.29 -15.26
N SER A 137 -15.65 5.18 -14.35
CA SER A 137 -14.46 6.02 -14.58
C SER A 137 -13.17 5.20 -14.70
N CYS A 138 -13.06 4.07 -14.00
CA CYS A 138 -11.91 3.16 -14.11
C CYS A 138 -11.89 2.41 -15.45
N MET A 139 -13.09 2.03 -15.92
CA MET A 139 -13.27 1.26 -17.15
C MET A 139 -13.20 2.11 -18.43
N ASP A 140 -13.35 3.44 -18.33
CA ASP A 140 -13.21 4.38 -19.44
C ASP A 140 -11.74 4.52 -19.86
N SER A 141 -11.27 3.58 -20.67
CA SER A 141 -9.91 3.59 -21.21
C SER A 141 -9.68 4.74 -22.19
N GLU A 142 -10.70 5.15 -22.95
CA GLU A 142 -10.54 6.19 -23.98
C GLU A 142 -10.18 7.53 -23.34
N THR A 143 -10.97 7.97 -22.36
CA THR A 143 -10.69 9.21 -21.61
C THR A 143 -9.34 9.11 -20.89
N ARG A 144 -9.02 7.93 -20.34
CA ARG A 144 -7.76 7.69 -19.65
C ARG A 144 -6.56 7.85 -20.61
N GLU A 145 -6.57 7.17 -21.76
CA GLU A 145 -5.48 7.29 -22.76
C GLU A 145 -5.37 8.72 -23.31
N ALA A 146 -6.50 9.40 -23.54
CA ALA A 146 -6.52 10.79 -24.02
C ALA A 146 -5.90 11.79 -23.02
N ARG A 147 -6.04 11.54 -21.71
CA ARG A 147 -5.43 12.36 -20.66
C ARG A 147 -3.94 12.11 -20.50
N GLY A 148 -3.48 10.89 -20.80
CA GLY A 148 -2.08 10.52 -20.66
C GLY A 148 -1.56 10.71 -19.23
N ILE A 149 -0.34 11.23 -19.11
CA ILE A 149 0.29 11.52 -17.80
C ILE A 149 -0.02 12.90 -17.22
N ARG A 150 -0.80 13.73 -17.93
CA ARG A 150 -1.14 15.10 -17.48
C ARG A 150 -1.68 15.18 -16.06
N PRO A 151 -2.52 14.24 -15.56
CA PRO A 151 -2.96 14.29 -14.17
C PRO A 151 -1.81 14.15 -13.16
N LEU A 152 -0.82 13.30 -13.43
CA LEU A 152 0.34 13.13 -12.55
C LEU A 152 1.27 14.34 -12.61
N GLU A 153 1.56 14.81 -13.82
CA GLU A 153 2.32 16.04 -14.07
C GLU A 153 1.71 17.22 -13.31
N SER A 154 0.39 17.44 -13.43
CA SER A 154 -0.29 18.55 -12.76
C SER A 154 -0.15 18.49 -11.23
N ILE A 155 -0.20 17.30 -10.63
CA ILE A 155 0.00 17.12 -9.19
C ILE A 155 1.46 17.40 -8.82
N ILE A 156 2.42 16.91 -9.61
CA ILE A 156 3.85 17.15 -9.40
C ILE A 156 4.16 18.66 -9.42
N MET A 157 3.66 19.37 -10.43
CA MET A 157 3.91 20.82 -10.59
C MET A 157 3.24 21.65 -9.49
N GLN A 158 2.10 21.21 -8.95
CA GLN A 158 1.49 21.82 -7.75
C GLN A 158 2.29 21.59 -6.47
N ASN A 159 3.25 20.67 -6.49
CA ASN A 159 4.09 20.28 -5.35
C ASN A 159 5.57 20.65 -5.56
N GLY A 160 5.83 21.81 -6.17
CA GLY A 160 7.18 22.35 -6.33
C GLY A 160 7.95 21.85 -7.55
N GLY A 161 7.29 21.06 -8.42
CA GLY A 161 7.91 20.51 -9.62
C GLY A 161 8.90 19.39 -9.32
N TRP A 162 9.16 18.53 -10.31
CA TRP A 162 10.06 17.39 -10.13
C TRP A 162 11.44 17.72 -10.71
N PRO A 163 12.48 17.92 -9.87
CA PRO A 163 13.77 18.42 -10.33
C PRO A 163 14.38 17.63 -11.49
N MET A 164 14.21 16.31 -11.52
CA MET A 164 14.75 15.43 -12.55
C MET A 164 14.15 15.66 -13.96
N ILE A 165 13.02 16.35 -14.07
CA ILE A 165 12.33 16.66 -15.34
C ILE A 165 12.26 18.18 -15.60
N MET A 166 13.07 18.96 -14.90
CA MET A 166 13.16 20.41 -14.99
C MET A 166 14.61 20.81 -15.25
N ASP A 167 14.81 21.98 -15.87
CA ASP A 167 16.13 22.58 -15.95
C ASP A 167 16.65 22.82 -14.52
N ALA A 168 17.94 22.54 -14.30
CA ALA A 168 18.59 22.74 -13.01
C ALA A 168 18.57 24.21 -12.55
N GLU A 169 18.54 25.16 -13.47
CA GLU A 169 18.43 26.60 -13.18
C GLU A 169 16.98 27.04 -12.91
N GLU A 170 15.98 26.28 -13.37
CA GLU A 170 14.56 26.58 -13.16
C GLU A 170 14.05 26.07 -11.80
N TRP A 171 14.59 24.95 -11.31
CA TRP A 171 14.14 24.38 -10.03
C TRP A 171 14.76 25.12 -8.84
N ASN A 172 13.92 25.79 -8.06
CA ASN A 172 14.31 26.52 -6.87
C ASN A 172 14.07 25.68 -5.60
N ASP A 173 15.10 25.52 -4.78
CA ASP A 173 15.01 24.76 -3.54
C ASP A 173 14.30 25.51 -2.41
N ASP A 174 14.11 26.82 -2.52
CA ASP A 174 13.45 27.65 -1.50
C ASP A 174 11.91 27.67 -1.57
N ASP A 175 11.30 27.14 -2.65
CA ASP A 175 9.85 27.27 -2.88
C ASP A 175 9.01 26.42 -1.93
N LEU A 176 9.43 25.18 -1.66
CA LEU A 176 8.78 24.24 -0.75
C LEU A 176 9.83 23.38 -0.04
N SER A 177 9.65 23.16 1.26
CA SER A 177 10.43 22.13 1.97
C SER A 177 10.02 20.73 1.50
N TRP A 178 10.95 19.78 1.57
CA TRP A 178 10.64 18.39 1.21
C TRP A 178 9.54 17.78 2.11
N GLN A 179 9.40 18.25 3.35
CA GLN A 179 8.34 17.83 4.27
C GLN A 179 6.97 18.36 3.85
N GLU A 180 6.88 19.57 3.29
CA GLU A 180 5.63 20.12 2.74
C GLU A 180 5.17 19.33 1.51
N ILE A 181 6.11 18.98 0.63
CA ILE A 181 5.83 18.11 -0.53
C ILE A 181 5.31 16.75 -0.06
N GLU A 182 5.98 16.13 0.91
CA GLU A 182 5.58 14.85 1.48
C GLU A 182 4.20 14.92 2.14
N ALA A 183 3.92 15.99 2.89
CA ALA A 183 2.65 16.22 3.55
C ALA A 183 1.48 16.38 2.57
N ASN A 184 1.70 17.09 1.46
CA ASN A 184 0.69 17.23 0.42
C ASN A 184 0.37 15.87 -0.23
N TYR A 185 1.38 15.04 -0.46
CA TYR A 185 1.17 13.66 -0.90
C TYR A 185 0.45 12.80 0.13
N ALA A 186 0.80 12.92 1.42
CA ALA A 186 0.11 12.23 2.50
C ALA A 186 -1.36 12.64 2.61
N ARG A 187 -1.70 13.92 2.41
CA ARG A 187 -3.10 14.40 2.36
C ARG A 187 -3.88 13.83 1.18
N LEU A 188 -3.21 13.65 0.04
CA LEU A 188 -3.84 13.12 -1.17
C LEU A 188 -4.04 11.59 -1.08
N MET A 189 -3.11 10.88 -0.45
CA MET A 189 -2.96 9.43 -0.61
C MET A 189 -3.06 8.64 0.69
N GLY A 190 -2.89 9.29 1.84
CA GLY A 190 -2.82 8.66 3.15
C GLY A 190 -1.48 7.97 3.45
N GLU A 191 -0.44 8.20 2.64
CA GLU A 191 0.87 7.54 2.74
C GLU A 191 1.98 8.59 2.68
N PHE A 192 2.98 8.51 3.57
CA PHE A 192 4.21 9.32 3.51
C PHE A 192 5.31 8.56 2.76
N THR A 193 6.40 9.26 2.43
CA THR A 193 7.53 8.70 1.68
C THR A 193 8.47 7.91 2.58
N PHE A 194 8.79 8.45 3.76
CA PHE A 194 9.83 7.91 4.63
C PHE A 194 9.31 7.23 5.91
N TYR A 195 8.00 7.23 6.15
CA TYR A 195 7.35 6.63 7.32
C TYR A 195 5.89 6.33 7.00
N ASP A 196 5.25 5.50 7.81
CA ASP A 196 3.80 5.32 7.80
C ASP A 196 3.24 5.71 9.17
N ILE A 197 2.12 6.42 9.19
CA ILE A 197 1.42 6.82 10.42
C ILE A 197 0.17 5.96 10.54
N ILE A 198 0.14 5.07 11.52
CA ILE A 198 -0.92 4.07 11.70
C ILE A 198 -1.62 4.32 13.04
N PRO A 199 -2.79 5.00 13.04
CA PRO A 199 -3.64 5.08 14.21
C PRO A 199 -4.16 3.69 14.56
N SER A 200 -3.93 3.25 15.79
CA SER A 200 -4.36 1.94 16.30
C SER A 200 -5.24 2.10 17.53
N ARG A 201 -6.32 1.31 17.58
CA ARG A 201 -7.02 1.03 18.84
C ARG A 201 -6.41 -0.25 19.42
N GLN A 202 -5.89 -0.15 20.64
CA GLN A 202 -5.59 -1.36 21.40
C GLN A 202 -6.93 -2.10 21.61
N MET A 203 -7.00 -3.32 21.09
CA MET A 203 -8.18 -4.20 21.24
C MET A 203 -8.11 -5.02 22.53
N ARG A 204 -7.01 -4.89 23.28
CA ARG A 204 -6.78 -5.57 24.55
C ARG A 204 -6.48 -4.50 25.60
N ASP A 205 -7.27 -4.58 26.66
CA ASP A 205 -7.23 -3.82 27.91
C ASP A 205 -7.96 -2.46 27.93
N ASP A 206 -8.36 -2.10 29.16
CA ASP A 206 -9.21 -0.99 29.62
C ASP A 206 -8.70 0.41 29.22
N ASP A 207 -7.62 0.49 28.43
CA ASP A 207 -7.09 1.73 27.91
C ASP A 207 -7.89 2.16 26.67
N SER A 208 -8.87 3.03 26.91
CA SER A 208 -9.57 3.77 25.87
C SER A 208 -8.69 4.77 25.09
N GLN A 209 -7.41 4.89 25.46
CA GLN A 209 -6.43 5.78 24.86
C GLN A 209 -6.02 5.29 23.46
N GLY A 210 -6.13 6.17 22.47
CA GLY A 210 -5.67 5.88 21.11
C GLY A 210 -4.15 5.86 21.04
N LYS A 211 -3.58 4.92 20.29
CA LYS A 211 -2.13 4.79 20.07
C LYS A 211 -1.79 5.09 18.62
N ILE A 212 -0.65 5.71 18.35
CA ILE A 212 -0.15 5.94 17.00
C ILE A 212 1.13 5.13 16.81
N LEU A 213 1.17 4.28 15.80
CA LEU A 213 2.37 3.58 15.37
C LEU A 213 3.02 4.35 14.21
N ILE A 214 4.29 4.71 14.38
CA ILE A 214 5.16 5.16 13.30
C ILE A 214 5.83 3.90 12.75
N ALA A 215 5.42 3.49 11.55
CA ALA A 215 5.91 2.30 10.88
C ALA A 215 6.88 2.63 9.74
N THR A 216 7.70 1.67 9.34
CA THR A 216 8.55 1.81 8.17
C THR A 216 7.72 1.77 6.87
N PRO A 217 8.08 2.58 5.85
CA PRO A 217 7.27 2.70 4.65
C PRO A 217 7.50 1.55 3.65
N ASP A 218 6.57 1.37 2.72
CA ASP A 218 6.85 0.66 1.46
C ASP A 218 7.92 1.42 0.64
N ILE A 219 8.90 0.71 0.09
CA ILE A 219 9.91 1.29 -0.82
C ILE A 219 9.81 0.72 -2.25
N PRO A 220 9.83 1.58 -3.30
CA PRO A 220 9.63 1.16 -4.69
C PRO A 220 10.58 0.05 -5.15
N LEU A 221 11.87 0.16 -4.85
CA LEU A 221 12.90 -0.81 -5.21
C LEU A 221 12.59 -2.20 -4.65
N MET A 222 12.14 -2.33 -3.38
CA MET A 222 11.86 -3.67 -2.81
C MET A 222 10.56 -4.28 -3.32
N LYS A 223 9.56 -3.44 -3.65
CA LYS A 223 8.28 -3.91 -4.17
C LYS A 223 8.40 -4.49 -5.58
N ASN A 224 9.31 -3.93 -6.38
CA ASN A 224 9.44 -4.24 -7.80
C ASN A 224 10.52 -5.28 -8.14
N ILE A 225 11.27 -5.80 -7.14
CA ILE A 225 12.23 -6.89 -7.35
C ILE A 225 11.52 -8.22 -7.07
N PRO A 226 11.27 -9.07 -8.09
CA PRO A 226 10.74 -10.42 -7.86
C PRO A 226 11.60 -11.17 -6.85
N VAL A 227 10.96 -11.93 -5.95
CA VAL A 227 11.63 -12.66 -4.86
C VAL A 227 12.77 -13.56 -5.40
N GLU A 228 12.58 -14.10 -6.60
CA GLU A 228 13.49 -14.98 -7.32
C GLU A 228 14.73 -14.26 -7.91
N ASN A 229 14.63 -12.94 -8.16
CA ASN A 229 15.65 -12.12 -8.83
C ASN A 229 16.40 -11.18 -7.88
N ARG A 230 16.38 -11.45 -6.56
CA ARG A 230 17.15 -10.69 -5.56
C ARG A 230 18.68 -10.79 -5.73
N ASN A 231 19.17 -11.56 -6.71
CA ASN A 231 20.56 -11.55 -7.14
C ASN A 231 20.76 -10.77 -8.46
N TYR A 232 21.47 -9.65 -8.34
CA TYR A 232 22.24 -8.89 -9.36
C TYR A 232 21.54 -8.32 -10.62
N THR A 233 20.47 -8.90 -11.19
CA THR A 233 19.83 -8.39 -12.43
C THR A 233 18.69 -7.40 -12.22
N ALA A 234 18.10 -7.33 -11.03
CA ALA A 234 16.92 -6.50 -10.80
C ALA A 234 17.24 -4.99 -10.68
N GLY A 235 18.49 -4.63 -10.36
CA GLY A 235 18.92 -3.23 -10.28
C GLY A 235 18.96 -2.53 -11.65
N ALA A 236 19.53 -3.17 -12.67
CA ALA A 236 19.61 -2.60 -14.02
C ALA A 236 18.23 -2.43 -14.67
N ILE A 237 17.32 -3.38 -14.43
CA ILE A 237 15.94 -3.31 -14.90
C ILE A 237 15.19 -2.14 -14.25
N TYR A 238 15.38 -1.96 -12.93
CA TYR A 238 14.77 -0.85 -12.20
C TYR A 238 15.28 0.51 -12.67
N GLU A 239 16.60 0.65 -12.86
CA GLU A 239 17.22 1.84 -13.43
C GLU A 239 16.68 2.17 -14.82
N GLN A 240 16.59 1.17 -15.71
CA GLN A 240 16.03 1.35 -17.05
C GLN A 240 14.55 1.79 -16.99
N THR A 241 13.80 1.26 -16.04
CA THR A 241 12.39 1.63 -15.82
C THR A 241 12.28 3.08 -15.36
N LEU A 242 13.06 3.47 -14.34
CA LEU A 242 13.14 4.84 -13.85
C LEU A 242 13.47 5.80 -15.00
N ARG A 243 14.53 5.53 -15.76
CA ARG A 243 14.92 6.34 -16.92
C ARG A 243 13.80 6.46 -17.95
N SER A 244 13.16 5.35 -18.29
CA SER A 244 12.08 5.32 -19.29
C SER A 244 10.86 6.14 -18.85
N VAL A 245 10.57 6.18 -17.54
CA VAL A 245 9.50 7.01 -16.99
C VAL A 245 9.89 8.47 -17.03
N VAL A 246 11.08 8.81 -16.55
CA VAL A 246 11.58 10.19 -16.52
C VAL A 246 11.63 10.77 -17.94
N GLN A 247 12.12 10.00 -18.92
CA GLN A 247 12.12 10.40 -20.33
C GLN A 247 10.71 10.66 -20.85
N LEU A 248 9.72 9.85 -20.44
CA LEU A 248 8.33 10.06 -20.84
C LEU A 248 7.78 11.39 -20.31
N PHE A 249 8.20 11.83 -19.12
CA PHE A 249 7.84 13.14 -18.59
C PHE A 249 8.58 14.27 -19.33
N ILE A 250 9.89 14.14 -19.56
CA ILE A 250 10.70 15.12 -20.33
C ILE A 250 10.09 15.33 -21.72
N ASP A 251 9.77 14.24 -22.44
CA ASP A 251 9.18 14.30 -23.77
C ASP A 251 7.80 14.99 -23.78
N HIS A 252 7.05 14.83 -22.69
CA HIS A 252 5.71 15.39 -22.51
C HIS A 252 5.76 16.88 -22.13
N THR A 253 6.64 17.27 -21.22
CA THR A 253 6.81 18.67 -20.76
C THR A 253 7.67 19.50 -21.71
N LYS A 254 8.44 18.87 -22.60
CA LYS A 254 9.46 19.54 -23.44
C LYS A 254 10.55 20.22 -22.62
N ALA A 255 10.85 19.66 -21.44
CA ALA A 255 11.92 20.18 -20.59
C ALA A 255 13.30 20.02 -21.25
N ASP A 256 14.16 21.02 -21.05
CA ASP A 256 15.55 20.99 -21.50
C ASP A 256 16.42 20.38 -20.39
N VAL A 257 16.55 19.05 -20.40
CA VAL A 257 17.35 18.30 -19.42
C VAL A 257 18.49 17.62 -20.15
N SER A 258 19.73 17.95 -19.79
CA SER A 258 20.91 17.31 -20.37
C SER A 258 21.01 15.84 -19.95
N GLU A 259 21.58 14.99 -20.82
CA GLU A 259 21.81 13.58 -20.47
C GLU A 259 22.71 13.44 -19.24
N GLU A 260 23.69 14.34 -19.06
CA GLU A 260 24.58 14.34 -17.89
C GLU A 260 23.81 14.61 -16.59
N GLN A 261 22.90 15.60 -16.59
CA GLN A 261 22.03 15.88 -15.45
C GLN A 261 21.16 14.66 -15.13
N LEU A 262 20.52 14.08 -16.15
CA LEU A 262 19.64 12.93 -16.00
C LEU A 262 20.38 11.71 -15.40
N GLU A 263 21.57 11.41 -15.92
CA GLU A 263 22.45 10.35 -15.41
C GLU A 263 22.84 10.56 -13.94
N ASN A 264 23.22 11.78 -13.59
CA ASN A 264 23.60 12.14 -12.23
C ASN A 264 22.41 12.02 -11.26
N ASP A 265 21.25 12.54 -11.63
CA ASP A 265 20.04 12.49 -10.82
C ASP A 265 19.55 11.04 -10.61
N ILE A 266 19.53 10.21 -11.67
CA ILE A 266 19.19 8.78 -11.58
C ILE A 266 20.17 8.06 -10.66
N THR A 267 21.48 8.27 -10.87
CA THR A 267 22.53 7.64 -10.07
C THR A 267 22.41 8.00 -8.59
N ASN A 268 22.16 9.28 -8.28
CA ASN A 268 22.02 9.77 -6.91
C ASN A 268 20.75 9.24 -6.26
N LEU A 269 19.62 9.20 -6.98
CA LEU A 269 18.37 8.61 -6.50
C LEU A 269 18.53 7.12 -6.17
N LEU A 270 19.18 6.34 -7.05
CA LEU A 270 19.42 4.91 -6.82
C LEU A 270 20.35 4.66 -5.62
N LYS A 271 21.41 5.47 -5.46
CA LYS A 271 22.27 5.41 -4.27
C LYS A 271 21.49 5.71 -3.00
N PHE A 272 20.67 6.76 -3.02
CA PHE A 272 19.84 7.18 -1.89
C PHE A 272 18.83 6.09 -1.50
N GLU A 273 18.08 5.55 -2.45
CA GLU A 273 17.12 4.47 -2.19
C GLU A 273 17.81 3.19 -1.72
N LYS A 274 19.02 2.88 -2.23
CA LYS A 274 19.82 1.76 -1.72
C LYS A 274 20.20 1.96 -0.25
N SER A 275 20.63 3.17 0.14
CA SER A 275 20.92 3.48 1.55
C SER A 275 19.69 3.33 2.43
N ILE A 276 18.51 3.76 1.96
CA ILE A 276 17.23 3.52 2.65
C ILE A 276 16.97 2.01 2.79
N SER A 277 17.08 1.25 1.70
CA SER A 277 16.91 -0.21 1.68
C SER A 277 17.87 -0.94 2.63
N GLU A 278 19.11 -0.48 2.75
CA GLU A 278 20.09 -1.05 3.70
C GLU A 278 19.71 -0.78 5.15
N ALA A 279 19.05 0.36 5.44
CA ALA A 279 18.51 0.65 6.77
C ALA A 279 17.41 -0.36 7.18
N PHE A 280 16.64 -0.90 6.22
CA PHE A 280 15.64 -1.95 6.45
C PHE A 280 16.25 -3.35 6.74
N LYS A 281 17.40 -3.69 6.15
CA LYS A 281 17.97 -5.07 6.17
C LYS A 281 18.71 -5.46 7.46
N GLY A 282 18.66 -4.64 8.51
CA GLY A 282 19.36 -4.92 9.77
C GLY A 282 18.83 -6.18 10.46
N LYS A 283 19.73 -7.11 10.85
CA LYS A 283 19.41 -8.16 11.85
C LYS A 283 18.91 -7.50 13.16
N PRO A 284 18.16 -8.24 14.02
CA PRO A 284 17.83 -7.78 15.37
C PRO A 284 19.07 -7.25 16.08
N TRP A 285 18.91 -6.06 16.65
CA TRP A 285 19.86 -5.21 17.36
C TRP A 285 20.94 -5.95 18.17
N LYS A 286 22.10 -6.23 17.55
CA LYS A 286 23.40 -6.48 18.20
C LYS A 286 24.56 -6.15 17.24
N SER A 287 24.94 -4.89 17.06
CA SER A 287 26.26 -4.52 16.50
C SER A 287 26.80 -3.23 17.12
N LYS A 288 28.12 -3.08 17.11
CA LYS A 288 28.92 -2.02 17.75
C LYS A 288 28.58 -0.58 17.30
N ASP A 289 27.67 -0.38 16.35
CA ASP A 289 27.40 0.89 15.67
C ASP A 289 26.44 1.82 16.46
N THR A 290 25.86 1.33 17.55
CA THR A 290 24.91 2.05 18.42
C THR A 290 25.36 2.09 19.89
N ALA A 291 26.63 1.73 20.15
CA ALA A 291 27.18 1.76 21.50
C ALA A 291 27.07 3.18 22.10
N GLY A 292 26.16 3.36 23.04
CA GLY A 292 25.95 4.62 23.77
C GLY A 292 24.68 5.41 23.42
N GLU A 293 23.80 4.92 22.53
CA GLU A 293 22.49 5.56 22.31
C GLU A 293 21.45 4.93 23.26
N GLU A 294 20.98 5.68 24.28
CA GLU A 294 19.86 5.25 25.13
C GLU A 294 18.59 5.06 24.27
N ASP A 295 18.03 3.85 24.34
CA ASP A 295 16.81 3.46 23.63
C ASP A 295 15.63 4.30 24.15
N LEU A 296 14.84 4.89 23.24
CA LEU A 296 13.48 5.32 23.57
C LEU A 296 12.72 4.12 24.13
N ASP A 297 11.82 4.33 25.07
CA ASP A 297 10.81 3.32 25.42
C ASP A 297 10.01 2.93 24.17
N ASP A 298 9.54 1.68 24.09
CA ASP A 298 8.74 1.19 22.94
C ASP A 298 7.43 1.99 22.77
N ASP A 299 6.90 2.49 23.88
CA ASP A 299 5.72 3.35 23.96
C ASP A 299 6.09 4.60 24.77
N SER A 300 5.98 5.78 24.15
CA SER A 300 6.28 7.06 24.80
C SER A 300 5.26 8.11 24.38
N SER A 301 5.13 9.20 25.15
CA SER A 301 4.28 10.33 24.73
C SER A 301 4.86 11.02 23.50
N LEU A 302 4.03 11.67 22.69
CA LEU A 302 4.49 12.50 21.58
C LEU A 302 5.50 13.57 22.03
N ASP A 303 5.27 14.20 23.18
CA ASP A 303 6.20 15.19 23.73
C ASP A 303 7.56 14.57 24.07
N SER A 304 7.58 13.38 24.68
CA SER A 304 8.80 12.63 24.99
C SER A 304 9.56 12.22 23.72
N LEU A 305 8.85 11.77 22.68
CA LEU A 305 9.45 11.45 21.39
C LEU A 305 10.11 12.68 20.76
N VAL A 306 9.38 13.79 20.70
CA VAL A 306 9.87 15.04 20.09
C VAL A 306 11.10 15.55 20.86
N GLU A 307 11.07 15.51 22.19
CA GLU A 307 12.22 15.88 23.01
C GLU A 307 13.43 14.96 22.74
N TRP A 308 13.24 13.64 22.75
CA TRP A 308 14.30 12.67 22.51
C TRP A 308 14.91 12.81 21.10
N TRP A 309 14.07 13.08 20.10
CA TRP A 309 14.47 13.27 18.71
C TRP A 309 15.26 14.57 18.53
N ASN A 310 14.74 15.67 19.07
CA ASN A 310 15.35 17.00 18.98
C ASN A 310 16.66 17.12 19.77
N ALA A 311 16.76 16.46 20.93
CA ALA A 311 17.99 16.45 21.72
C ALA A 311 19.18 15.92 20.92
N ARG A 312 18.94 14.94 20.04
CA ARG A 312 19.96 14.31 19.20
C ARG A 312 20.26 15.09 17.92
N ALA A 313 19.52 16.18 17.67
CA ALA A 313 19.63 17.03 16.49
C ALA A 313 20.45 18.31 16.74
N LYS A 314 20.79 18.64 18.00
CA LYS A 314 21.46 19.89 18.40
C LYS A 314 22.88 20.12 17.83
N SER A 315 23.45 19.16 17.08
CA SER A 315 24.78 19.26 16.44
C SER A 315 24.74 19.31 14.90
N MET A 316 23.59 19.61 14.29
CA MET A 316 23.39 19.53 12.83
C MET A 316 23.94 20.74 12.08
N LYS A 317 24.54 20.49 10.90
CA LYS A 317 24.91 21.52 9.92
C LYS A 317 23.72 22.03 9.10
N GLU A 318 22.70 21.19 8.89
CA GLU A 318 21.50 21.50 8.12
C GLU A 318 20.23 21.21 8.97
N PRO A 319 19.59 22.24 9.55
CA PRO A 319 18.39 22.07 10.38
C PRO A 319 17.19 21.47 9.64
N GLU A 320 17.06 21.73 8.34
CA GLU A 320 15.92 21.29 7.51
C GLU A 320 15.88 19.79 7.23
N ALA A 321 16.98 19.07 7.48
CA ALA A 321 17.01 17.61 7.32
C ALA A 321 16.31 16.86 8.46
N GLN A 322 15.89 17.57 9.52
CA GLN A 322 15.26 16.96 10.68
C GLN A 322 13.75 16.83 10.50
N ILE A 323 13.23 15.61 10.68
CA ILE A 323 11.79 15.34 10.72
C ILE A 323 11.16 16.07 11.92
N ASP A 324 10.21 16.97 11.66
CA ASP A 324 9.35 17.53 12.70
C ASP A 324 8.19 16.57 12.97
N TRP A 325 8.41 15.61 13.87
CA TRP A 325 7.42 14.59 14.22
C TRP A 325 6.10 15.17 14.74
N ARG A 326 6.14 16.32 15.43
CA ARG A 326 4.91 16.96 15.90
C ARG A 326 4.10 17.46 14.72
N SER A 327 4.75 18.16 13.80
CA SER A 327 4.12 18.68 12.59
C SER A 327 3.60 17.55 11.71
N VAL A 328 4.41 16.52 11.46
CA VAL A 328 4.03 15.32 10.69
C VAL A 328 2.76 14.68 11.25
N ILE A 329 2.74 14.40 12.55
CA ILE A 329 1.58 13.74 13.18
C ILE A 329 0.36 14.64 13.12
N GLN A 330 0.49 15.93 13.46
CA GLN A 330 -0.65 16.84 13.39
C GLN A 330 -1.20 16.95 11.96
N GLN A 331 -0.34 17.09 10.95
CA GLN A 331 -0.75 17.20 9.55
C GLN A 331 -1.49 15.97 9.02
N PHE A 332 -1.14 14.77 9.50
CA PHE A 332 -1.87 13.56 9.17
C PHE A 332 -3.33 13.60 9.69
N PHE A 333 -3.54 14.13 10.89
CA PHE A 333 -4.85 14.21 11.54
C PHE A 333 -5.66 15.48 11.21
N ASP A 334 -5.06 16.46 10.54
CA ASP A 334 -5.77 17.65 10.03
C ASP A 334 -6.91 17.28 9.06
N ILE A 335 -6.79 16.15 8.37
CA ILE A 335 -7.81 15.66 7.42
C ILE A 335 -9.16 15.38 8.11
N THR A 336 -9.12 14.97 9.38
CA THR A 336 -10.30 14.75 10.23
C THR A 336 -10.57 15.92 11.15
N ASN A 337 -9.82 17.03 11.04
CA ASN A 337 -9.85 18.16 11.95
C ASN A 337 -9.63 17.72 13.42
N THR A 338 -8.74 16.73 13.63
CA THR A 338 -8.42 16.19 14.96
C THR A 338 -7.14 16.84 15.44
N LYS A 339 -7.21 17.48 16.62
CA LYS A 339 -6.02 18.00 17.30
C LYS A 339 -5.34 16.88 18.08
N ILE A 340 -4.05 16.71 17.87
CA ILE A 340 -3.24 15.73 18.60
C ILE A 340 -2.50 16.43 19.73
N ASN A 341 -2.74 15.95 20.95
CA ASN A 341 -2.08 16.45 22.14
C ASN A 341 -0.72 15.75 22.35
N GLY A 342 0.14 16.36 23.15
CA GLY A 342 1.48 15.86 23.44
C GLY A 342 1.53 14.55 24.25
N ASP A 343 0.44 14.22 24.94
CA ASP A 343 0.30 13.03 25.79
C ASP A 343 -0.08 11.76 25.01
N VAL A 344 -0.42 11.86 23.73
CA VAL A 344 -0.77 10.69 22.91
C VAL A 344 0.38 9.69 22.90
N THR A 345 0.06 8.40 23.06
CA THR A 345 1.05 7.34 23.01
C THR A 345 1.52 7.10 21.57
N ILE A 346 2.82 7.25 21.37
CA ILE A 346 3.53 6.94 20.14
C ILE A 346 4.36 5.67 20.33
N SER A 347 4.31 4.79 19.35
CA SER A 347 5.23 3.66 19.22
C SER A 347 5.93 3.71 17.89
N ILE A 348 7.19 3.27 17.87
CA ILE A 348 8.04 3.31 16.68
C ILE A 348 8.43 1.89 16.34
N SER A 349 8.03 1.41 15.15
CA SER A 349 8.55 0.16 14.63
C SER A 349 10.01 0.32 14.22
N GLU A 350 10.75 -0.80 14.10
CA GLU A 350 12.13 -0.83 13.58
C GLU A 350 12.99 0.42 13.90
N LYS A 351 13.14 0.83 15.17
CA LYS A 351 13.83 2.07 15.61
C LYS A 351 15.15 2.37 14.89
N ARG A 352 15.92 1.32 14.56
CA ARG A 352 17.15 1.39 13.77
C ARG A 352 16.96 2.10 12.43
N TYR A 353 15.88 1.83 11.71
CA TYR A 353 15.56 2.48 10.45
C TYR A 353 15.50 3.99 10.62
N PHE A 354 14.73 4.48 11.60
CA PHE A 354 14.54 5.92 11.83
C PHE A 354 15.82 6.63 12.28
N LEU A 355 16.63 5.96 13.10
CA LEU A 355 17.96 6.46 13.49
C LEU A 355 18.90 6.63 12.29
N LEU A 356 18.88 5.68 11.35
CA LEU A 356 19.69 5.72 10.13
C LEU A 356 19.11 6.68 9.09
N LEU A 357 17.78 6.70 8.92
CA LEU A 357 17.06 7.60 8.01
C LEU A 357 17.47 9.05 8.28
N ARG A 358 17.53 9.46 9.54
CA ARG A 358 18.02 10.79 9.92
C ARG A 358 19.43 11.07 9.41
N ARG A 359 20.35 10.09 9.50
CA ARG A 359 21.73 10.25 9.01
C ARG A 359 21.76 10.33 7.48
N ILE A 360 20.92 9.52 6.82
CA ILE A 360 20.79 9.45 5.36
C ILE A 360 20.22 10.77 4.80
N LEU A 361 19.11 11.28 5.35
CA LEU A 361 18.51 12.55 4.95
C LEU A 361 19.49 13.71 5.13
N ARG A 362 20.25 13.73 6.24
CA ARG A 362 21.25 14.77 6.51
C ARG A 362 22.41 14.78 5.51
N SER A 363 22.80 13.63 4.96
CA SER A 363 23.92 13.52 4.02
C SER A 363 23.50 13.57 2.56
N THR A 364 22.23 13.87 2.27
CA THR A 364 21.66 13.81 0.92
C THR A 364 21.20 15.20 0.52
N ASP A 365 21.57 15.63 -0.68
CA ASP A 365 21.13 16.91 -1.23
C ASP A 365 19.60 16.97 -1.35
N LYS A 366 19.01 18.14 -1.05
CA LYS A 366 17.56 18.36 -1.10
C LYS A 366 16.95 17.96 -2.44
N ARG A 367 17.65 18.25 -3.56
CA ARG A 367 17.27 17.80 -4.91
C ARG A 367 17.04 16.29 -5.01
N THR A 368 17.93 15.49 -4.42
CA THR A 368 17.81 14.02 -4.43
C THR A 368 16.66 13.53 -3.55
N ILE A 369 16.44 14.17 -2.39
CA ILE A 369 15.30 13.86 -1.50
C ILE A 369 13.98 14.13 -2.21
N VAL A 370 13.84 15.30 -2.84
CA VAL A 370 12.63 15.71 -3.58
C VAL A 370 12.42 14.82 -4.80
N ASN A 371 13.47 14.51 -5.56
CA ASN A 371 13.42 13.55 -6.66
C ASN A 371 12.87 12.18 -6.21
N TYR A 372 13.30 11.69 -5.04
CA TYR A 372 12.82 10.43 -4.49
C TYR A 372 11.36 10.48 -4.05
N ILE A 373 10.90 11.58 -3.43
CA ILE A 373 9.49 11.77 -3.03
C ILE A 373 8.58 11.74 -4.28
N HIS A 374 8.91 12.50 -5.33
CA HIS A 374 8.16 12.48 -6.58
C HIS A 374 8.23 11.13 -7.27
N TRP A 375 9.37 10.46 -7.26
CA TRP A 375 9.49 9.11 -7.82
C TRP A 375 8.61 8.10 -7.07
N LYS A 376 8.52 8.16 -5.74
CA LYS A 376 7.60 7.30 -4.98
C LYS A 376 6.15 7.54 -5.38
N PHE A 377 5.76 8.80 -5.56
CA PHE A 377 4.44 9.16 -6.08
C PHE A 377 4.22 8.58 -7.49
N VAL A 378 5.14 8.85 -8.43
CA VAL A 378 5.00 8.42 -9.82
C VAL A 378 4.96 6.90 -9.94
N SER A 379 5.89 6.18 -9.30
CA SER A 379 5.96 4.72 -9.32
C SER A 379 4.69 4.05 -8.77
N ARG A 380 4.00 4.69 -7.82
CA ARG A 380 2.73 4.20 -7.26
C ARG A 380 1.55 4.40 -8.23
N TYR A 381 1.48 5.52 -8.95
CA TYR A 381 0.27 5.91 -9.70
C TYR A 381 0.38 5.87 -11.22
N MET A 382 1.58 5.72 -11.78
CA MET A 382 1.80 5.61 -13.23
C MET A 382 1.02 4.45 -13.88
N GLY A 383 0.75 3.40 -13.12
CA GLY A 383 -0.10 2.27 -13.53
C GLY A 383 -1.55 2.61 -13.84
N TYR A 384 -2.02 3.80 -13.46
CA TYR A 384 -3.40 4.23 -13.68
C TYR A 384 -3.54 5.23 -14.84
N THR A 385 -2.45 5.54 -15.57
CA THR A 385 -2.47 6.58 -16.62
C THR A 385 -2.66 6.07 -18.03
N THR A 386 -1.78 5.23 -18.59
CA THR A 386 -1.89 4.77 -19.98
C THR A 386 -1.63 3.28 -20.09
N LYS A 387 -2.02 2.67 -21.21
CA LYS A 387 -1.64 1.28 -21.50
C LYS A 387 -0.11 1.14 -21.58
N LYS A 388 0.60 2.16 -22.09
CA LYS A 388 2.07 2.18 -22.17
C LYS A 388 2.70 2.05 -20.78
N THR A 389 2.26 2.86 -19.82
CA THR A 389 2.77 2.86 -18.44
C THR A 389 2.26 1.67 -17.60
N ARG A 390 1.26 0.94 -18.09
CA ARG A 390 0.76 -0.32 -17.51
C ARG A 390 1.49 -1.57 -18.00
N GLY A 391 2.27 -1.47 -19.06
CA GLY A 391 2.98 -2.62 -19.62
C GLY A 391 4.07 -3.15 -18.68
N ASN A 392 4.49 -4.40 -18.88
CA ASN A 392 5.50 -5.08 -18.08
C ASN A 392 6.84 -4.32 -17.96
N ASN A 393 7.12 -3.38 -18.86
CA ASN A 393 8.31 -2.51 -18.80
C ASN A 393 8.22 -1.42 -17.71
N PHE A 394 7.05 -1.25 -17.10
CA PHE A 394 6.72 -0.14 -16.20
C PHE A 394 5.94 -0.59 -14.95
N GLN A 395 5.38 -1.80 -14.97
CA GLN A 395 4.77 -2.45 -13.81
C GLN A 395 5.43 -3.81 -13.63
N PHE A 396 6.35 -3.91 -12.67
CA PHE A 396 6.69 -5.21 -12.10
C PHE A 396 5.55 -5.57 -11.14
N GLY A 397 4.61 -6.37 -11.65
CA GLY A 397 3.50 -6.96 -10.90
C GLY A 397 3.67 -8.46 -10.81
#